data_AF-A0A744G9B0-F1
#
_entry.id   AF-A0A744G9B0-F1
#
_cell.length_a   1.000
_cell.length_b   1.000
_cell.length_c   1.000
_cell.angle_alpha   90.00
_cell.angle_beta   90.00
_cell.angle_gamma   90.00
#
_symmetry.space_group_name_H-M   'P 1'
#
loop_
_entity.id
_entity.type
_entity.pdbx_description
1 polymer ?
#
loop_
_entity_poly.entity_id
_entity_poly.type
_entity_poly.pdbx_seq_one_letter_code
_entity_poly.pdbx_strand_id
1 'polypeptide(L)'
;MDYEIRQEQKRKIAGFHMVGPWEHTVKQGFEQLMTWVDRQRIVPVEWIAVYYDNPDVVPAEKLRCDTVVSVAENFILPDNSEGVIVTAIEGGEYATAVARVEDRDFAKPWE
;
A
#
# COMPACT_ATOMS: atom_id res chain seq x y z
N MET A 1 0.02 21.96 2.91
CA MET A 1 -0.44 21.24 1.72
C MET A 1 -1.95 21.36 1.68
N ASP A 2 -2.53 21.73 0.54
CA ASP A 2 -3.99 21.76 0.42
C ASP A 2 -4.52 20.33 0.29
N TYR A 3 -5.65 20.05 0.93
CA TYR A 3 -6.36 18.79 0.83
C TYR A 3 -7.84 19.05 0.60
N GLU A 4 -8.54 18.04 0.09
CA GLU A 4 -10.00 18.04 0.02
C GLU A 4 -10.57 16.77 0.63
N ILE A 5 -11.78 16.85 1.17
CA ILE A 5 -12.50 15.69 1.68
C ILE A 5 -13.23 15.04 0.51
N ARG A 6 -12.93 13.77 0.25
CA ARG A 6 -13.57 12.97 -0.79
C ARG A 6 -14.32 11.80 -0.18
N GLN A 7 -15.50 11.51 -0.71
CA GLN A 7 -16.18 10.26 -0.45
C GLN A 7 -15.56 9.17 -1.34
N GLU A 8 -14.79 8.29 -0.74
CA GLU A 8 -14.09 7.19 -1.41
C GLU A 8 -14.90 5.89 -1.32
N GLN A 9 -14.80 5.07 -2.37
CA GLN A 9 -15.37 3.73 -2.37
C GLN A 9 -14.39 2.73 -1.73
N LYS A 10 -14.94 1.63 -1.21
CA LYS A 10 -14.15 0.50 -0.71
C LYS A 10 -13.27 -0.05 -1.83
N ARG A 11 -11.98 -0.28 -1.56
CA ARG A 11 -11.02 -0.84 -2.51
C ARG A 11 -10.66 -2.26 -2.11
N LYS A 12 -10.83 -3.22 -3.00
CA LYS A 12 -10.23 -4.55 -2.84
C LYS A 12 -8.75 -4.45 -3.20
N ILE A 13 -7.89 -4.95 -2.31
CA ILE A 13 -6.43 -4.87 -2.46
C ILE A 13 -5.80 -6.25 -2.32
N ALA A 14 -4.70 -6.47 -3.05
CA ALA A 14 -3.92 -7.69 -2.98
C ALA A 14 -2.41 -7.39 -3.01
N GLY A 15 -1.63 -8.10 -2.21
CA GLY A 15 -0.18 -7.89 -2.12
C GLY A 15 0.41 -8.46 -0.84
N PHE A 16 1.35 -7.75 -0.21
CA PHE A 16 2.12 -8.29 0.91
C PHE A 16 2.01 -7.42 2.16
N HIS A 17 1.81 -8.10 3.30
CA HIS A 17 1.91 -7.50 4.62
C HIS A 17 3.35 -7.59 5.13
N MET A 18 3.90 -6.45 5.54
CA MET A 18 5.28 -6.33 5.99
C MET A 18 5.33 -5.82 7.43
N VAL A 19 6.28 -6.34 8.20
CA VAL A 19 6.55 -5.91 9.58
C VAL A 19 8.02 -5.59 9.72
N GLY A 20 8.34 -4.41 10.28
CA GLY A 20 9.68 -3.93 10.49
C GLY A 20 9.93 -2.53 9.90
N PRO A 21 11.18 -2.04 9.95
CA PRO A 21 11.55 -0.67 9.60
C PRO A 21 11.16 -0.32 8.15
N TRP A 22 10.36 0.74 7.98
CA TRP A 22 9.80 1.12 6.68
C TRP A 22 10.84 1.51 5.63
N GLU A 23 12.03 1.96 6.05
CA GLU A 23 13.18 2.25 5.19
C GLU A 23 13.63 1.02 4.38
N HIS A 24 13.31 -0.17 4.87
CA HIS A 24 13.64 -1.45 4.23
C HIS A 24 12.38 -2.17 3.75
N THR A 25 11.37 -2.29 4.61
CA THR A 25 10.21 -3.15 4.36
C THR A 25 9.32 -2.65 3.23
N VAL A 26 9.16 -1.33 3.07
CA VAL A 26 8.34 -0.76 1.99
C VAL A 26 8.98 -1.06 0.62
N LYS A 27 10.28 -0.80 0.47
CA LYS A 27 11.00 -1.08 -0.79
C LYS A 27 10.97 -2.57 -1.12
N GLN A 28 11.31 -3.41 -0.13
CA GLN A 28 11.32 -4.87 -0.30
C GLN A 28 9.91 -5.40 -0.66
N GLY A 29 8.88 -4.86 -0.02
CA GLY A 29 7.49 -5.22 -0.28
C GLY A 29 7.08 -4.90 -1.72
N PHE A 30 7.40 -3.69 -2.21
CA PHE A 30 7.11 -3.33 -3.61
C PHE A 30 7.92 -4.15 -4.63
N GLU A 31 9.16 -4.54 -4.33
CA GLU A 31 9.94 -5.44 -5.19
C GLU A 31 9.27 -6.83 -5.31
N GLN A 32 8.78 -7.38 -4.20
CA GLN A 32 8.00 -8.63 -4.20
C GLN A 32 6.67 -8.46 -4.94
N LEU A 33 5.97 -7.35 -4.71
CA LEU A 33 4.71 -7.01 -5.36
C LEU A 33 4.84 -6.93 -6.89
N MET A 34 5.83 -6.20 -7.40
CA MET A 34 6.10 -6.10 -8.83
C MET A 34 6.37 -7.47 -9.45
N THR A 35 7.21 -8.28 -8.80
CA THR A 35 7.52 -9.63 -9.27
C THR A 35 6.27 -10.51 -9.34
N TRP A 36 5.39 -10.44 -8.34
CA TRP A 36 4.15 -11.21 -8.31
C TRP A 36 3.14 -10.72 -9.36
N VAL A 37 2.93 -9.40 -9.47
CA VAL A 37 2.03 -8.77 -10.46
C VAL A 37 2.44 -9.16 -11.87
N ASP A 38 3.74 -9.08 -12.20
CA ASP A 38 4.27 -9.44 -13.51
C ASP A 38 4.10 -10.94 -13.79
N ARG A 39 4.45 -11.79 -12.83
CA ARG A 39 4.33 -13.26 -12.96
C ARG A 39 2.89 -13.69 -13.22
N GLN A 40 1.95 -13.12 -12.48
CA GLN A 40 0.53 -13.46 -12.58
C GLN A 40 -0.22 -12.66 -13.65
N ARG A 41 0.46 -11.74 -14.35
CA ARG A 41 -0.13 -10.83 -15.36
C ARG A 41 -1.33 -10.06 -14.84
N ILE A 42 -1.23 -9.61 -13.59
CA ILE A 42 -2.28 -8.82 -12.96
C ILE A 42 -2.26 -7.42 -13.57
N VAL A 43 -3.44 -6.87 -13.88
CA VAL A 43 -3.59 -5.49 -14.32
C VAL A 43 -4.02 -4.66 -13.11
N PRO A 44 -3.09 -3.95 -12.44
CA PRO A 44 -3.42 -3.17 -11.25
C PRO A 44 -4.14 -1.87 -11.64
N VAL A 45 -5.07 -1.42 -10.79
CA VAL A 45 -5.70 -0.10 -10.94
C VAL A 45 -4.80 0.97 -10.30
N GLU A 46 -4.33 0.72 -9.08
CA GLU A 46 -3.42 1.59 -8.32
C GLU A 46 -2.31 0.77 -7.64
N TRP A 47 -1.18 1.41 -7.36
CA TRP A 47 -0.11 0.89 -6.50
C TRP A 47 -0.16 1.65 -5.17
N ILE A 48 -0.25 0.93 -4.05
CA ILE A 48 -0.62 1.51 -2.77
C ILE A 48 0.33 1.01 -1.67
N ALA A 49 0.79 1.94 -0.83
CA ALA A 49 1.37 1.65 0.47
C ALA A 49 0.34 2.02 1.55
N VAL A 50 0.00 1.08 2.43
CA VAL A 50 -0.87 1.32 3.60
C VAL A 50 -0.01 1.30 4.86
N TYR A 51 -0.09 2.35 5.67
CA TYR A 51 0.65 2.46 6.92
C TYR A 51 -0.32 2.34 8.11
N TYR A 52 -0.07 1.38 9.00
CA TYR A 52 -0.99 1.07 10.11
C TYR A 52 -0.60 1.71 11.45
N ASP A 53 0.61 2.25 11.52
CA ASP A 53 1.24 2.69 12.75
C ASP A 53 1.78 4.12 12.58
N ASN A 54 2.08 4.79 13.69
CA ASN A 54 2.82 6.06 13.66
C ASN A 54 4.30 5.75 13.96
N PRO A 55 5.24 6.11 13.04
CA PRO A 55 6.66 5.79 13.20
C PRO A 55 7.34 6.51 14.36
N ASP A 56 6.79 7.65 14.83
CA ASP A 56 7.32 8.39 15.99
C ASP A 56 6.92 7.75 17.33
N VAL A 57 5.96 6.83 17.32
CA VAL A 57 5.38 6.21 18.53
C VAL A 57 5.68 4.71 18.60
N VAL A 58 5.58 4.00 17.47
CA VAL A 58 5.74 2.56 17.42
C VAL A 58 7.20 2.22 17.07
N PRO A 59 7.87 1.33 17.86
CA PRO A 59 9.22 0.90 17.54
C PRO A 59 9.35 0.35 16.12
N ALA A 60 10.46 0.67 15.45
CA ALA A 60 10.67 0.34 14.03
C ALA A 60 10.44 -1.14 13.70
N GLU A 61 10.84 -2.05 14.59
CA GLU A 61 10.71 -3.50 14.42
C GLU A 61 9.25 -4.00 14.47
N LYS A 62 8.32 -3.15 14.94
CA LYS A 62 6.89 -3.45 15.06
C LYS A 62 6.05 -2.66 14.07
N LEU A 63 6.63 -1.76 13.29
CA LEU A 63 5.90 -1.01 12.29
C LEU A 63 5.33 -1.94 11.23
N ARG A 64 4.06 -1.75 10.89
CA ARG A 64 3.35 -2.55 9.90
C ARG A 64 3.00 -1.70 8.71
N CYS A 65 3.21 -2.26 7.53
CA CYS A 65 2.71 -1.69 6.29
C CYS A 65 2.26 -2.78 5.33
N ASP A 66 1.34 -2.43 4.44
CA ASP A 66 1.01 -3.25 3.29
C ASP A 66 1.57 -2.61 2.02
N THR A 67 2.13 -3.44 1.15
CA THR A 67 2.50 -3.06 -0.22
C THR A 67 1.61 -3.84 -1.17
N VAL A 68 0.66 -3.15 -1.80
CA VAL A 68 -0.48 -3.79 -2.49
C VAL A 68 -0.83 -3.07 -3.78
N VAL A 69 -1.58 -3.77 -4.63
CA VAL A 69 -2.29 -3.18 -5.75
C VAL A 69 -3.79 -3.21 -5.48
N SER A 70 -4.51 -2.19 -5.95
CA SER A 70 -5.97 -2.29 -6.02
C SER A 70 -6.38 -3.14 -7.22
N VAL A 71 -7.35 -4.02 -6.99
CA VAL A 71 -7.84 -5.02 -7.94
C VAL A 71 -9.36 -4.89 -8.10
N ALA A 72 -9.89 -5.44 -9.19
CA ALA A 72 -11.33 -5.49 -9.40
C ALA A 72 -12.05 -6.23 -8.26
N GLU A 73 -13.30 -5.86 -7.96
CA GLU A 73 -14.07 -6.45 -6.85
C GLU A 73 -14.20 -7.98 -6.97
N ASN A 74 -14.39 -8.47 -8.21
CA ASN A 74 -14.48 -9.88 -8.55
C ASN A 74 -13.10 -10.58 -8.70
N PHE A 75 -12.00 -9.93 -8.33
CA PHE A 75 -10.66 -10.52 -8.39
C PHE A 75 -10.61 -11.82 -7.57
N ILE A 76 -10.09 -12.88 -8.18
CA ILE A 76 -9.81 -14.16 -7.55
C ILE A 76 -8.29 -14.28 -7.46
N LEU A 77 -7.77 -14.59 -6.27
CA LEU A 77 -6.34 -14.77 -6.07
C LEU A 77 -5.85 -15.94 -6.94
N PRO A 78 -4.87 -15.74 -7.83
CA PRO A 78 -4.34 -16.82 -8.64
C PRO A 78 -3.61 -17.87 -7.81
N ASP A 79 -3.58 -19.12 -8.29
CA ASP A 79 -2.74 -20.17 -7.73
C ASP A 79 -1.26 -19.76 -7.71
N ASN A 80 -0.46 -20.40 -6.85
CA ASN A 80 0.96 -20.08 -6.63
C ASN A 80 1.17 -18.61 -6.25
N SER A 81 0.35 -18.11 -5.31
CA SER A 81 0.43 -16.77 -4.72
C SER A 81 0.66 -16.86 -3.21
N GLU A 82 1.53 -17.78 -2.77
CA GLU A 82 1.84 -17.93 -1.33
C GLU A 82 2.32 -16.60 -0.74
N GLY A 83 1.82 -16.29 0.46
CA GLY A 83 2.15 -15.06 1.19
C GLY A 83 1.39 -13.81 0.74
N VAL A 84 0.60 -13.89 -0.33
CA VAL A 84 -0.23 -12.76 -0.78
C VAL A 84 -1.49 -12.65 0.08
N ILE A 85 -1.70 -11.48 0.66
CA ILE A 85 -2.94 -11.11 1.34
C ILE A 85 -3.96 -10.59 0.33
N VAL A 86 -5.24 -10.86 0.57
CA VAL A 86 -6.37 -10.20 -0.12
C VAL A 86 -7.29 -9.63 0.94
N THR A 87 -7.45 -8.32 0.93
CA THR A 87 -8.24 -7.58 1.93
C THR A 87 -8.86 -6.34 1.28
N ALA A 88 -9.28 -5.37 2.09
CA ALA A 88 -9.81 -4.12 1.60
C ALA A 88 -9.35 -2.90 2.41
N ILE A 89 -9.23 -1.78 1.71
CA ILE A 89 -9.28 -0.45 2.31
C ILE A 89 -10.75 -0.04 2.33
N GLU A 90 -11.29 0.26 3.51
CA GLU A 90 -12.70 0.61 3.64
C GLU A 90 -13.04 1.90 2.90
N GLY A 91 -14.29 2.00 2.43
CA GLY A 91 -14.80 3.26 1.89
C GLY A 91 -15.13 4.25 3.01
N GLY A 92 -15.32 5.52 2.67
CA GLY A 92 -15.59 6.55 3.66
C GLY A 92 -15.14 7.93 3.22
N GLU A 93 -15.18 8.88 4.13
CA GLU A 93 -14.58 10.20 3.91
C GLU A 93 -13.06 10.12 4.13
N TYR A 94 -12.30 10.52 3.10
CA TYR A 94 -10.85 10.60 3.15
C TYR A 94 -10.39 12.02 2.82
N ALA A 95 -9.49 12.56 3.65
CA ALA A 95 -8.71 13.73 3.28
C ALA A 95 -7.68 13.32 2.23
N THR A 96 -7.76 13.91 1.05
CA THR A 96 -6.89 13.58 -0.08
C THR A 96 -6.07 14.79 -0.46
N ALA A 97 -4.77 14.59 -0.60
CA ALA A 97 -3.82 15.58 -1.08
C ALA A 97 -2.96 14.99 -2.19
N VAL A 98 -2.43 15.85 -3.05
CA VAL A 98 -1.50 15.46 -4.13
C VAL A 98 -0.20 16.20 -3.90
N ALA A 99 0.90 15.45 -3.85
CA ALA A 99 2.24 15.98 -3.70
C ALA A 99 3.16 15.46 -4.80
N ARG A 100 4.20 16.23 -5.11
CA ARG A 100 5.35 15.76 -5.91
C ARG A 100 6.51 15.52 -4.95
N VAL A 101 7.05 14.31 -4.98
CA VAL A 101 8.26 13.95 -4.23
C VAL A 101 9.47 14.23 -5.12
N GLU A 102 10.41 15.00 -4.58
CA GLU A 102 11.73 15.25 -5.15
C GLU A 102 12.80 14.72 -4.18
N ASP A 103 14.01 14.47 -4.67
CA ASP A 103 15.16 14.00 -3.85
C ASP A 103 14.92 12.72 -3.01
N ARG A 104 13.89 11.92 -3.37
CA ARG A 104 13.48 10.70 -2.65
C ARG A 104 12.99 10.96 -1.22
N ASP A 105 12.58 12.17 -0.91
CA ASP A 105 12.02 12.52 0.40
C ASP A 105 10.52 12.22 0.44
N PHE A 106 10.19 10.95 0.67
CA PHE A 106 8.81 10.48 0.75
C PHE A 106 8.13 10.81 2.08
N ALA A 107 8.88 11.22 3.11
CA ALA A 107 8.34 11.56 4.43
C ALA A 107 7.75 12.97 4.44
N LYS A 108 8.44 13.94 3.82
CA LYS A 108 8.07 15.36 3.83
C LYS A 108 6.62 15.69 3.45
N PRO A 109 5.96 15.02 2.49
CA PRO A 109 4.54 15.30 2.22
C PRO A 109 3.57 14.87 3.34
N TRP A 110 4.02 14.04 4.27
CA TRP A 110 3.23 13.47 5.37
C TRP A 110 3.48 14.14 6.73
N GLU A 111 4.48 15.02 6.82
CA GLU A 111 4.73 15.90 7.98
C GLU A 111 3.74 17.08 8.02
#